data_AF-A0A1A3HTK0-F1
#
_entry.id   AF-A0A1A3HTK0-F1
#
_cell.length_a   1.000
_cell.length_b   1.000
_cell.length_c   1.000
_cell.angle_alpha   90.00
_cell.angle_beta   90.00
_cell.angle_gamma   90.00
#
_symmetry.space_group_name_H-M   'P 1'
#
loop_
_entity.id
_entity.type
_entity.pdbx_description
1 polymer ?
#
loop_
_entity_poly.entity_id
_entity_poly.type
_entity_poly.pdbx_seq_one_letter_code
_entity_poly.pdbx_strand_id
1 'polypeptide(L)'
;MANPCASNPELWFGYPDDDDGDGAAKARAYERSATEARVQCLRRCPLAQQRLCAQRAIKHREEYGVWAGVKLPGGQYRKREQLARAHEVLRRIAAGEINARQLPENAALLERREHDVVPVTAVVLHLPTAHLGPRTAA
;
A
#
# COMPACT_ATOMS: atom_id res chain seq x y z
N MET A 1 5.63 7.61 -11.83
CA MET A 1 4.43 7.17 -11.09
C MET A 1 4.55 7.69 -9.66
N ALA A 2 3.61 8.50 -9.19
CA ALA A 2 3.60 8.96 -7.80
C ALA A 2 3.15 7.82 -6.87
N ASN A 3 3.78 7.69 -5.71
CA ASN A 3 3.38 6.71 -4.71
C ASN A 3 1.99 7.10 -4.16
N PRO A 4 1.01 6.19 -4.09
CA PRO A 4 -0.34 6.54 -3.62
C PRO A 4 -0.34 7.03 -2.16
N CYS A 5 0.67 6.67 -1.38
CA CYS A 5 0.86 7.15 -0.01
C CYS A 5 1.32 8.60 0.11
N ALA A 6 1.87 9.19 -0.96
CA ALA A 6 2.34 10.58 -0.92
C ALA A 6 1.20 11.60 -1.12
N SER A 7 0.08 11.21 -1.75
CA SER A 7 -1.02 12.13 -2.06
C SER A 7 -1.95 12.41 -0.88
N ASN A 8 -1.99 11.53 0.13
CA ASN A 8 -2.81 11.73 1.33
C ASN A 8 -2.20 10.96 2.52
N PRO A 9 -1.21 11.51 3.23
CA PRO A 9 -0.55 10.81 4.35
C PRO A 9 -1.48 10.42 5.51
N GLU A 10 -2.49 11.26 5.82
CA GLU A 10 -3.45 11.04 6.92
C GLU A 10 -4.17 9.69 6.79
N LEU A 11 -4.49 9.28 5.56
CA LEU A 11 -5.11 7.98 5.28
C LEU A 11 -4.27 6.79 5.76
N TRP A 12 -2.94 6.94 5.74
CA TRP A 12 -1.98 5.84 5.95
C TRP A 12 -1.48 5.76 7.39
N PHE A 13 -1.37 6.92 8.06
CA PHE A 13 -0.74 7.03 9.38
C PHE A 13 -1.72 7.37 10.50
N GLY A 14 -2.98 7.69 10.16
CA GLY A 14 -4.02 8.01 11.11
C GLY A 14 -4.04 9.48 11.49
N TYR A 15 -5.09 9.87 12.22
CA TYR A 15 -5.34 11.25 12.65
C TYR A 15 -4.44 11.61 13.85
N PRO A 16 -3.98 12.87 13.96
CA PRO A 16 -3.39 13.39 15.19
C PRO A 16 -4.38 13.22 16.35
N ASP A 17 -3.86 12.86 17.53
CA ASP A 17 -4.68 12.46 18.69
C ASP A 17 -5.46 13.63 19.33
N ASP A 18 -5.25 14.86 18.84
CA ASP A 18 -5.73 16.14 19.37
C ASP A 18 -7.23 16.43 19.17
N ASP A 19 -8.01 15.46 18.66
CA ASP A 19 -9.46 15.61 18.47
C ASP A 19 -10.20 15.03 19.70
N ASP A 20 -11.15 15.74 20.32
CA ASP A 20 -11.87 15.32 21.55
C ASP A 20 -12.86 14.14 21.34
N GLY A 21 -12.74 13.42 20.23
CA GLY A 21 -13.64 12.35 19.83
C GLY A 21 -13.55 11.09 20.71
N ASP A 22 -14.69 10.41 20.88
CA ASP A 22 -14.79 9.10 21.52
C ASP A 22 -13.77 8.10 20.95
N GLY A 23 -12.97 7.49 21.82
CA GLY A 23 -11.91 6.55 21.45
C GLY A 23 -12.41 5.35 20.62
N ALA A 24 -13.66 4.90 20.83
CA ALA A 24 -14.23 3.83 20.01
C ALA A 24 -14.61 4.30 18.60
N ALA A 25 -15.06 5.54 18.45
CA ALA A 25 -15.27 6.16 17.14
C ALA A 25 -13.94 6.35 16.39
N LYS A 26 -12.91 6.87 17.07
CA LYS A 26 -11.54 7.01 16.53
C LYS A 26 -10.97 5.66 16.06
N ALA A 27 -11.09 4.62 16.88
CA ALA A 27 -10.62 3.29 16.52
C ALA A 27 -11.29 2.75 15.25
N ARG A 28 -12.63 2.90 15.12
CA ARG A 28 -13.36 2.50 13.91
C ARG A 28 -12.94 3.31 12.68
N ALA A 29 -12.72 4.61 12.83
CA ALA A 29 -12.23 5.47 11.75
C ALA A 29 -10.82 5.05 11.28
N TYR A 30 -9.93 4.74 12.23
CA TYR A 30 -8.60 4.21 11.93
C TYR A 30 -8.65 2.84 11.25
N GLU A 31 -9.52 1.93 11.69
CA GLU A 31 -9.72 0.64 11.01
C GLU A 31 -10.13 0.84 9.55
N ARG A 32 -11.15 1.69 9.28
CA ARG A 32 -11.59 1.97 7.92
C ARG A 32 -10.49 2.58 7.06
N SER A 33 -9.77 3.56 7.60
CA SER A 33 -8.68 4.26 6.90
C SER A 33 -7.54 3.31 6.56
N ALA A 34 -7.15 2.45 7.52
CA ALA A 34 -6.11 1.46 7.30
C ALA A 34 -6.54 0.39 6.26
N THR A 35 -7.81 -0.02 6.26
CA THR A 35 -8.34 -0.90 5.20
C THR A 35 -8.25 -0.25 3.84
N GLU A 36 -8.65 1.01 3.71
CA GLU A 36 -8.60 1.78 2.46
C GLU A 36 -7.14 1.97 1.97
N ALA A 37 -6.24 2.37 2.87
CA ALA A 37 -4.81 2.49 2.58
C ALA A 37 -4.22 1.16 2.07
N ARG A 38 -4.57 0.03 2.69
CA ARG A 38 -4.13 -1.30 2.25
C ARG A 38 -4.61 -1.59 0.82
N VAL A 39 -5.88 -1.36 0.52
CA VAL A 39 -6.43 -1.57 -0.84
C VAL A 39 -5.67 -0.73 -1.86
N GLN A 40 -5.45 0.56 -1.58
CA GLN A 40 -4.72 1.46 -2.47
C GLN A 40 -3.26 1.01 -2.65
N CYS A 41 -2.59 0.59 -1.59
CA CYS A 41 -1.24 0.04 -1.66
C CYS A 41 -1.20 -1.17 -2.59
N LEU A 42 -2.07 -2.14 -2.35
CA LEU A 42 -2.06 -3.42 -3.06
C LEU A 42 -2.42 -3.25 -4.53
N ARG A 43 -3.35 -2.35 -4.87
CA ARG A 43 -3.80 -2.15 -6.26
C ARG A 43 -2.92 -1.19 -7.06
N ARG A 44 -2.36 -0.15 -6.44
CA ARG A 44 -1.70 0.96 -7.17
C ARG A 44 -0.20 1.08 -6.96
N CYS A 45 0.35 0.55 -5.87
CA CYS A 45 1.79 0.67 -5.61
C CYS A 45 2.58 -0.41 -6.37
N PRO A 46 3.62 -0.05 -7.15
CA PRO A 46 4.49 -1.03 -7.79
C PRO A 46 5.15 -1.97 -6.77
N LEU A 47 5.35 -3.25 -7.14
CA LEU A 47 5.92 -4.25 -6.23
C LEU A 47 7.32 -3.85 -5.72
N ALA A 48 8.17 -3.30 -6.59
CA ALA A 48 9.48 -2.80 -6.18
C ALA A 48 9.38 -1.71 -5.11
N GLN A 49 8.39 -0.81 -5.22
CA GLN A 49 8.15 0.24 -4.24
C GLN A 49 7.62 -0.32 -2.91
N GLN A 50 6.78 -1.35 -2.94
CA GLN A 50 6.32 -2.04 -1.72
C GLN A 50 7.49 -2.66 -0.95
N ARG A 51 8.46 -3.27 -1.65
CA ARG A 51 9.68 -3.81 -1.02
C ARG A 51 10.51 -2.73 -0.34
N LEU A 52 10.72 -1.60 -1.01
CA LEU A 52 11.42 -0.44 -0.42
C LEU A 52 10.66 0.15 0.78
N CYS A 53 9.33 0.21 0.69
CA CYS A 53 8.47 0.67 1.79
C CYS A 53 8.61 -0.26 3.02
N ALA A 54 8.62 -1.58 2.82
CA ALA A 54 8.83 -2.53 3.90
C ALA A 54 10.22 -2.42 4.54
N GLN A 55 11.27 -2.20 3.74
CA GLN A 55 12.63 -1.95 4.24
C GLN A 55 12.68 -0.70 5.12
N ARG A 56 12.03 0.39 4.70
CA ARG A 56 11.95 1.63 5.47
C ARG A 56 11.25 1.41 6.81
N ALA A 57 10.09 0.73 6.80
CA ALA A 57 9.35 0.44 8.02
C ALA A 57 10.21 -0.30 9.06
N ILE A 58 10.98 -1.30 8.62
CA ILE A 58 11.88 -2.06 9.50
C ILE A 58 13.05 -1.22 9.98
N LYS A 59 13.67 -0.45 9.07
CA LYS A 59 14.81 0.42 9.40
C LYS A 59 14.44 1.45 10.47
N HIS A 60 13.25 2.03 10.36
CA HIS A 60 12.76 3.06 11.28
C HIS A 60 11.99 2.50 12.48
N ARG A 61 11.82 1.17 12.55
CA ARG A 61 11.06 0.48 13.63
C ARG A 61 9.65 1.04 13.78
N GLU A 62 9.00 1.30 12.66
CA GLU A 62 7.67 1.88 12.63
C GLU A 62 6.68 1.01 13.41
N GLU A 63 5.80 1.62 14.20
CA GLU A 63 4.87 0.87 15.07
C GLU A 63 3.41 1.04 14.66
N TYR A 64 3.12 2.05 13.84
CA TYR A 64 1.77 2.48 13.45
C TYR A 64 1.64 2.67 11.94
N GLY A 65 0.39 2.76 11.48
CA GLY A 65 0.05 3.00 10.09
C GLY A 65 0.10 1.76 9.19
N VAL A 66 0.01 1.99 7.88
CA VAL A 66 0.04 0.95 6.84
C VAL A 66 1.32 1.05 6.02
N TRP A 67 2.10 -0.03 6.01
CA TRP A 67 3.38 -0.12 5.32
C TRP A 67 3.38 -1.32 4.39
N ALA A 68 3.66 -1.11 3.10
CA ALA A 68 3.69 -2.19 2.10
C ALA A 68 2.44 -3.11 2.11
N GLY A 69 1.25 -2.56 2.43
CA GLY A 69 0.00 -3.31 2.52
C GLY A 69 -0.19 -4.09 3.83
N VAL A 70 0.70 -3.91 4.82
CA VAL A 70 0.63 -4.47 6.17
C VAL A 70 0.22 -3.35 7.14
N LYS A 71 -0.82 -3.60 7.93
CA LYS A 71 -1.23 -2.68 9.00
C LYS A 71 -0.44 -2.98 10.28
N LEU A 72 0.12 -1.94 10.90
CA LEU A 72 0.79 -2.05 12.19
C LEU A 72 -0.18 -1.78 13.36
N PRO A 73 -0.05 -2.54 14.46
CA PRO A 73 -1.04 -2.51 15.56
C PRO A 73 -0.87 -1.35 16.55
N GLY A 74 0.19 -0.54 16.44
CA GLY A 74 0.59 0.50 17.39
C GLY A 74 1.59 0.02 18.45
N GLY A 75 2.28 0.96 19.10
CA GLY A 75 3.30 0.71 20.15
C GLY A 75 2.76 0.30 21.53
N GLN A 76 1.51 -0.17 21.62
CA GLN A 76 0.94 -0.63 22.90
C GLN A 76 1.66 -1.91 23.36
N TYR A 77 2.18 -1.92 24.59
CA TYR A 77 2.94 -3.07 25.13
C TYR A 77 2.21 -4.42 24.98
N ARG A 78 0.89 -4.44 25.26
CA ARG A 78 0.05 -5.64 25.09
C ARG A 78 -0.01 -6.19 23.66
N LYS A 79 0.36 -5.39 22.66
CA LYS A 79 0.39 -5.74 21.24
C LYS A 79 1.81 -5.97 20.69
N ARG A 80 2.84 -5.97 21.54
CA ARG A 80 4.25 -6.14 21.11
C ARG A 80 4.48 -7.37 20.23
N GLU A 81 3.82 -8.49 20.54
CA GLU A 81 3.94 -9.72 19.74
C GLU A 81 3.25 -9.59 18.39
N GLN A 82 2.11 -8.89 18.34
CA GLN A 82 1.44 -8.59 17.07
C GLN A 82 2.31 -7.68 16.22
N LEU A 83 2.96 -6.68 16.82
CA LEU A 83 3.89 -5.80 16.13
C LEU A 83 5.10 -6.57 15.60
N ALA A 84 5.70 -7.44 16.41
CA ALA A 84 6.81 -8.28 16.01
C ALA A 84 6.45 -9.20 14.83
N ARG A 85 5.24 -9.79 14.83
CA ARG A 85 4.72 -10.57 13.70
C ARG A 85 4.54 -9.72 12.46
N ALA A 86 3.99 -8.51 12.58
CA ALA A 86 3.84 -7.61 11.45
C ALA A 86 5.21 -7.20 10.87
N HIS A 87 6.21 -6.93 11.71
CA HIS A 87 7.58 -6.68 11.28
C HIS A 87 8.21 -7.89 10.59
N GLU A 88 7.97 -9.10 11.06
CA GLU A 88 8.46 -10.30 10.38
C GLU A 88 7.89 -10.43 8.96
N VAL A 89 6.58 -10.20 8.80
CA VAL A 89 5.96 -10.13 7.46
C VAL A 89 6.62 -9.08 6.58
N LEU A 90 6.89 -7.89 7.12
CA LEU A 90 7.57 -6.82 6.39
C LEU A 90 9.02 -7.20 6.00
N ARG A 91 9.76 -7.93 6.83
CA ARG A 91 11.10 -8.44 6.45
C ARG A 91 11.03 -9.36 5.25
N ARG A 92 10.07 -10.30 5.24
CA ARG A 92 9.86 -11.24 4.13
C ARG A 92 9.46 -10.51 2.84
N ILE A 93 8.61 -9.48 2.94
CA ILE A 93 8.27 -8.61 1.80
C ILE A 93 9.50 -7.85 1.30
N ALA A 94 10.28 -7.25 2.20
CA ALA A 94 11.51 -6.53 1.87
C ALA A 94 12.53 -7.42 1.13
N ALA A 95 12.69 -8.66 1.60
CA ALA A 95 13.50 -9.70 0.98
C ALA A 95 12.91 -10.20 -0.35
N GLY A 96 11.62 -9.97 -0.59
CA GLY A 96 10.91 -10.44 -1.78
C GLY A 96 10.52 -11.90 -1.74
N GLU A 97 10.60 -12.52 -0.56
CA GLU A 97 10.20 -13.91 -0.34
C GLU A 97 8.69 -14.07 -0.47
N ILE A 98 7.93 -13.02 -0.14
CA ILE A 98 6.49 -12.96 -0.29
C ILE A 98 6.06 -11.64 -0.92
N ASN A 99 4.95 -11.70 -1.67
CA ASN A 99 4.23 -10.53 -2.12
C ASN A 99 3.13 -10.19 -1.12
N ALA A 100 2.96 -8.91 -0.78
CA ALA A 100 1.90 -8.47 0.14
C ALA A 100 0.51 -8.94 -0.31
N ARG A 101 0.25 -9.08 -1.62
CA ARG A 101 -1.01 -9.58 -2.17
C ARG A 101 -1.29 -11.06 -1.85
N GLN A 102 -0.25 -11.84 -1.53
CA GLN A 102 -0.37 -13.27 -1.21
C GLN A 102 -0.72 -13.52 0.27
N LEU A 103 -0.68 -12.48 1.10
CA LEU A 103 -1.10 -12.59 2.50
C LEU A 103 -2.61 -12.91 2.54
N PRO A 104 -3.07 -13.91 3.32
CA PRO A 104 -4.48 -14.30 3.36
C PRO A 104 -5.43 -13.13 3.64
N GLU A 105 -5.06 -12.26 4.57
CA GLU A 105 -5.85 -11.07 4.92
C GLU A 105 -5.91 -10.01 3.82
N ASN A 106 -4.93 -9.99 2.90
CA ASN A 106 -4.90 -9.09 1.75
C ASN A 106 -5.64 -9.70 0.56
N ALA A 107 -5.51 -11.01 0.34
CA ALA A 107 -6.26 -11.73 -0.67
C ALA A 107 -7.77 -11.58 -0.44
N ALA A 108 -8.24 -11.90 0.78
CA ALA A 108 -9.65 -11.76 1.16
C ALA A 108 -10.16 -10.30 1.06
N LEU A 109 -9.28 -9.32 1.31
CA LEU A 109 -9.61 -7.90 1.17
C LEU A 109 -9.76 -7.49 -0.30
N LEU A 110 -8.89 -7.99 -1.18
CA LEU A 110 -8.92 -7.70 -2.61
C LEU A 110 -10.12 -8.34 -3.30
N GLU A 111 -10.46 -9.58 -2.94
CA GLU A 111 -11.63 -10.32 -3.42
C GLU A 111 -12.93 -9.60 -3.05
N ARG A 112 -13.08 -9.21 -1.77
CA ARG A 112 -14.28 -8.48 -1.29
C ARG A 112 -14.54 -7.20 -2.08
N ARG A 113 -13.48 -6.55 -2.58
CA ARG A 113 -13.56 -5.27 -3.29
C ARG A 113 -13.34 -5.39 -4.80
N GLU A 114 -13.37 -6.59 -5.36
CA GLU A 114 -13.19 -6.81 -6.81
C GLU A 114 -14.20 -5.99 -7.64
N HIS A 115 -15.40 -5.77 -7.10
CA HIS A 115 -16.47 -4.98 -7.72
C HIS A 115 -16.38 -3.46 -7.49
N ASP A 116 -15.45 -2.97 -6.66
CA ASP A 116 -15.21 -1.53 -6.56
C ASP A 116 -14.48 -1.05 -7.82
N VAL A 117 -15.17 -0.24 -8.63
CA VAL A 117 -14.62 0.38 -9.83
C VAL A 117 -13.44 1.25 -9.44
N VAL A 118 -12.23 0.76 -9.66
CA VAL A 118 -11.03 1.58 -9.54
C VAL A 118 -10.94 2.40 -10.82
N PRO A 119 -11.00 3.74 -10.77
CA PRO A 119 -10.81 4.54 -11.98
C PRO A 119 -9.43 4.23 -12.57
N VAL A 120 -9.44 3.64 -13.76
CA VAL A 120 -8.22 3.33 -14.52
C VAL A 120 -7.75 4.63 -15.14
N THR A 121 -6.55 5.08 -14.77
CA THR A 121 -5.90 6.20 -15.45
C THR A 121 -5.51 5.73 -16.85
N ALA A 122 -6.28 6.14 -17.87
CA ALA A 122 -5.96 5.83 -19.25
C ALA A 122 -4.64 6.52 -19.64
N VAL A 123 -3.66 5.74 -20.09
CA VAL A 123 -2.43 6.27 -20.68
C VAL A 123 -2.61 6.27 -22.20
N VAL A 124 -2.62 7.44 -22.81
CA VAL A 124 -2.61 7.58 -24.28
C VAL A 124 -1.16 7.49 -24.75
N LEU A 125 -0.81 6.40 -25.44
CA LEU A 125 0.47 6.29 -26.15
C LEU A 125 0.26 6.75 -27.59
N HIS A 126 0.93 7.83 -27.99
CA HIS A 126 1.05 8.20 -29.40
C HIS A 126 2.25 7.46 -30.01
N LEU A 127 1.98 6.45 -30.84
CA LEU A 127 3.01 5.82 -31.67
C LEU A 127 3.33 6.72 -32.87
N PRO A 128 4.61 7.07 -33.11
CA PRO A 128 5.00 7.70 -34.36
C PRO A 128 4.83 6.69 -35.49
N THR A 129 4.00 7.02 -36.47
CA THR A 129 3.91 6.30 -37.74
C THR A 129 5.26 6.41 -38.45
N ALA A 130 6.01 5.31 -38.48
CA ALA A 130 7.22 5.23 -39.28
C ALA A 130 6.86 5.46 -40.76
N HIS A 131 7.27 6.60 -41.32
CA HIS A 131 7.23 6.83 -42.75
C HIS A 131 8.23 5.89 -43.43
N LEU A 132 7.74 4.73 -43.88
CA LEU A 132 8.46 3.90 -44.85
C LEU A 132 8.44 4.65 -46.19
N GLY A 133 9.49 5.42 -46.45
CA GLY A 133 9.75 5.98 -47.78
C GLY A 133 9.98 4.85 -48.79
N PRO A 134 9.59 5.02 -50.07
CA PRO A 134 9.73 3.98 -51.08
C PRO A 134 11.20 3.64 -51.29
N ARG A 135 11.54 2.34 -51.24
CA ARG A 135 12.86 1.84 -51.64
C ARG A 135 13.00 2.02 -53.15
N THR A 136 13.84 2.94 -53.58
CA THR A 136 14.35 2.97 -54.96
C THR A 136 15.25 1.76 -55.19
N ALA A 137 14.87 0.91 -56.14
CA ALA A 137 15.73 -0.13 -56.69
C ALA A 137 16.71 0.53 -57.67
N ALA A 138 18.00 0.25 -57.49
CA ALA A 138 19.07 0.52 -58.44
C ALA A 138 19.94 -0.74 -58.56
#